data_AF-A0A059WTS0-F1
#
_entry.id   AF-A0A059WTS0-F1
#
_cell.length_a   1.000
_cell.length_b   1.000
_cell.length_c   1.000
_cell.angle_alpha   90.00
_cell.angle_beta   90.00
_cell.angle_gamma   90.00
#
_symmetry.space_group_name_H-M   'P 1'
#
loop_
_entity.id
_entity.type
_entity.pdbx_description
1 polymer ?
#
loop_
_entity_poly.entity_id
_entity_poly.type
_entity_poly.pdbx_seq_one_letter_code
_entity_poly.pdbx_strand_id
1 'polypeptide(L)'
;VGISYAGTNNFVSVDKLVIGVRYSAEKGEQYQMLRVNGLPVNADEKGNYSEMDGASSSGEFVGSLSGIFSASDRVTHKPLDTDVLLGRPCVVFSFELPLEENKKEKYGSALGYGSTASREYAPIGKRGRVWIDRQNFRVLRFEFEATDIPRSFPIKAFESKTDYNWTEINKVKYLLPANSDVRFTVSENGRVLQTRNEIRFRNYNKFDVNIKVLDDDEPVEEVKEEKPAPQKPEGQKP
;
A
#
# COMPACT_ATOMS: atom_id res chain seq x y z
N VAL A 1 -14.59 -0.96 -0.84
CA VAL A 1 -14.57 0.38 -1.48
C VAL A 1 -15.90 1.07 -1.20
N GLY A 2 -15.92 2.41 -1.12
CA GLY A 2 -17.13 3.20 -0.96
C GLY A 2 -17.24 4.32 -2.00
N ILE A 3 -18.46 4.78 -2.28
CA ILE A 3 -18.76 5.86 -3.24
C ILE A 3 -19.67 6.91 -2.58
N SER A 4 -19.43 8.19 -2.87
CA SER A 4 -20.30 9.30 -2.48
C SER A 4 -20.46 10.31 -3.62
N TYR A 5 -21.55 11.07 -3.56
CA TYR A 5 -21.78 12.22 -4.43
C TYR A 5 -21.30 13.52 -3.77
N ALA A 6 -20.65 14.38 -4.56
CA ALA A 6 -20.44 15.80 -4.29
C ALA A 6 -19.97 16.17 -2.86
N GLY A 7 -18.82 15.67 -2.40
CA GLY A 7 -18.14 16.18 -1.19
C GLY A 7 -18.89 16.00 0.13
N THR A 8 -19.99 15.24 0.13
CA THR A 8 -20.86 15.05 1.30
C THR A 8 -20.25 14.16 2.37
N ASN A 9 -19.12 13.48 2.08
CA ASN A 9 -18.48 12.46 2.93
C ASN A 9 -19.41 11.30 3.34
N ASN A 10 -20.59 11.17 2.73
CA ASN A 10 -21.55 10.09 2.98
C ASN A 10 -21.24 8.90 2.05
N PHE A 11 -20.17 8.16 2.34
CA PHE A 11 -19.77 7.01 1.53
C PHE A 11 -20.68 5.81 1.78
N VAL A 12 -21.23 5.25 0.70
CA VAL A 12 -21.92 3.96 0.69
C VAL A 12 -20.93 2.89 0.27
N SER A 13 -20.80 1.82 1.07
CA SER A 13 -19.94 0.68 0.73
C SER A 13 -20.47 -0.01 -0.52
N VAL A 14 -19.62 -0.16 -1.54
CA VAL A 14 -19.98 -0.82 -2.81
C VAL A 14 -19.40 -2.23 -2.92
N ASP A 15 -18.26 -2.47 -2.30
CA ASP A 15 -17.64 -3.79 -2.27
C ASP A 15 -16.78 -4.01 -1.02
N LYS A 16 -16.41 -5.27 -0.79
CA LYS A 16 -15.41 -5.71 0.18
C LYS A 16 -14.47 -6.72 -0.46
N LEU A 17 -13.19 -6.38 -0.46
CA LEU A 17 -12.14 -7.19 -1.07
C LEU A 17 -11.23 -7.80 0.00
N VAL A 18 -10.72 -9.00 -0.30
CA VAL A 18 -9.59 -9.59 0.42
C VAL A 18 -8.49 -9.83 -0.59
N ILE A 19 -7.35 -9.18 -0.38
CA ILE A 19 -6.23 -9.18 -1.31
C ILE A 19 -4.99 -9.68 -0.57
N GLY A 20 -4.31 -10.66 -1.15
CA GLY A 20 -2.99 -11.09 -0.72
C GLY A 20 -1.94 -10.15 -1.30
N VAL A 21 -1.14 -9.53 -0.43
CA VAL A 21 -0.01 -8.68 -0.84
C VAL A 21 1.28 -9.40 -0.49
N ARG A 22 2.14 -9.59 -1.48
CA ARG A 22 3.51 -10.09 -1.32
C ARG A 22 4.48 -8.99 -1.69
N TYR A 23 5.59 -8.90 -1.00
CA TYR A 23 6.66 -7.97 -1.31
C TYR A 23 8.00 -8.70 -1.38
N SER A 24 8.78 -8.44 -2.42
CA SER A 24 10.21 -8.77 -2.48
C SER A 24 11.01 -7.61 -3.04
N ALA A 25 12.28 -7.51 -2.67
CA ALA A 25 13.16 -6.44 -3.17
C ALA A 25 13.28 -6.45 -4.71
N GLU A 26 13.23 -7.63 -5.34
CA GLU A 26 13.37 -7.78 -6.79
C GLU A 26 12.09 -7.46 -7.56
N LYS A 27 10.93 -7.90 -7.05
CA LYS A 27 9.65 -7.81 -7.78
C LYS A 27 8.74 -6.69 -7.29
N GLY A 28 9.13 -6.01 -6.20
CA GLY A 28 8.28 -5.06 -5.51
C GLY A 28 7.04 -5.74 -4.96
N GLU A 29 5.93 -5.01 -4.98
CA GLU A 29 4.63 -5.50 -4.52
C GLU A 29 3.92 -6.34 -5.59
N GLN A 30 3.35 -7.45 -5.15
CA GLN A 30 2.52 -8.32 -5.96
C GLN A 30 1.18 -8.51 -5.27
N TYR A 31 0.12 -8.33 -6.04
CA TYR A 31 -1.25 -8.33 -5.53
C TYR A 31 -2.03 -9.50 -6.12
N GLN A 32 -2.68 -10.27 -5.25
CA GLN A 32 -3.51 -11.40 -5.63
C GLN A 32 -4.90 -11.23 -5.02
N MET A 33 -5.95 -11.21 -5.85
CA MET A 33 -7.31 -11.22 -5.34
C MET A 33 -7.62 -12.57 -4.70
N LEU A 34 -8.11 -12.56 -3.46
CA LEU A 34 -8.49 -13.77 -2.72
C LEU A 34 -10.00 -13.90 -2.60
N ARG A 35 -10.71 -12.79 -2.32
CA ARG A 35 -12.17 -12.75 -2.21
C ARG A 35 -12.76 -11.44 -2.67
N VAL A 36 -13.94 -11.52 -3.27
CA VAL A 36 -14.81 -10.37 -3.61
C VAL A 36 -16.16 -10.58 -2.94
N ASN A 37 -16.58 -9.62 -2.10
CA ASN A 37 -17.86 -9.66 -1.38
C ASN A 37 -18.08 -10.97 -0.59
N GLY A 38 -17.00 -11.52 -0.03
CA GLY A 38 -17.01 -12.75 0.77
C GLY A 38 -16.85 -14.05 -0.03
N LEU A 39 -17.02 -14.00 -1.35
CA LEU A 39 -16.87 -15.16 -2.24
C LEU A 39 -15.40 -15.34 -2.64
N PRO A 40 -14.85 -16.57 -2.62
CA PRO A 40 -13.51 -16.85 -3.13
C PRO A 40 -13.45 -16.61 -4.64
N VAL A 41 -12.29 -16.14 -5.11
CA VAL A 41 -11.98 -16.06 -6.54
C VAL A 41 -11.20 -17.31 -6.91
N ASN A 42 -11.55 -17.98 -8.03
CA ASN A 42 -10.87 -19.20 -8.45
C ASN A 42 -9.41 -18.89 -8.83
N ALA A 43 -8.48 -19.75 -8.38
CA ALA A 43 -7.06 -19.58 -8.65
C ALA A 43 -6.71 -19.64 -10.15
N ASP A 44 -7.50 -20.39 -10.92
CA ASP A 44 -7.33 -20.58 -12.37
C ASP A 44 -7.82 -19.38 -13.19
N GLU A 45 -8.70 -18.55 -12.63
CA GLU A 45 -9.27 -17.36 -13.28
C GLU A 45 -8.37 -16.12 -13.14
N LYS A 46 -7.20 -16.23 -12.47
CA LYS A 46 -6.19 -15.17 -12.28
C LYS A 46 -6.78 -13.76 -12.35
N GLY A 47 -7.81 -13.49 -11.56
CA GLY A 47 -8.35 -12.15 -11.44
C GLY A 47 -7.30 -11.28 -10.76
N ASN A 48 -6.37 -10.73 -11.55
CA ASN A 48 -5.34 -9.86 -11.02
C ASN A 48 -6.06 -8.65 -10.45
N TYR A 49 -5.62 -8.17 -9.30
CA TYR A 49 -6.20 -6.98 -8.68
C TYR A 49 -6.19 -5.76 -9.64
N SER A 50 -5.25 -5.72 -10.58
CA SER A 50 -5.16 -4.73 -11.66
C SER A 50 -6.31 -4.77 -12.67
N GLU A 51 -6.97 -5.91 -12.84
CA GLU A 51 -8.05 -6.14 -13.81
C GLU A 51 -9.44 -5.93 -13.18
N MET A 52 -9.49 -5.57 -11.90
CA MET A 52 -10.73 -5.27 -11.22
C MET A 52 -11.37 -3.99 -11.79
N ASP A 53 -12.67 -4.09 -12.07
CA ASP A 53 -13.50 -2.93 -12.37
C ASP A 53 -13.80 -2.10 -11.12
N GLY A 54 -13.85 -0.78 -11.28
CA GLY A 54 -14.06 0.16 -10.19
C GLY A 54 -12.78 0.81 -9.69
N ALA A 55 -12.86 1.49 -8.54
CA ALA A 55 -11.75 2.26 -7.99
C ALA A 55 -10.78 1.36 -7.23
N SER A 56 -9.61 1.09 -7.81
CA SER A 56 -8.52 0.34 -7.17
C SER A 56 -7.30 1.24 -6.94
N SER A 57 -6.46 0.85 -5.98
CA SER A 57 -5.23 1.56 -5.63
C SER A 57 -4.13 0.58 -5.18
N SER A 58 -2.87 0.92 -5.42
CA SER A 58 -1.70 0.10 -5.06
C SER A 58 -0.52 0.97 -4.61
N GLY A 59 0.50 0.35 -4.01
CA GLY A 59 1.67 1.05 -3.46
C GLY A 59 1.53 1.44 -1.99
N GLU A 60 0.39 1.22 -1.34
CA GLU A 60 0.17 1.60 0.07
C GLU A 60 0.89 0.69 1.06
N PHE A 61 1.49 -0.42 0.60
CA PHE A 61 2.20 -1.35 1.47
C PHE A 61 3.64 -0.87 1.74
N VAL A 62 4.42 -0.64 0.70
CA VAL A 62 5.84 -0.21 0.72
C VAL A 62 6.12 0.76 -0.43
N GLY A 63 5.58 0.50 -1.63
CA GLY A 63 6.03 1.10 -2.89
C GLY A 63 5.95 2.63 -2.93
N SER A 64 4.85 3.22 -2.45
CA SER A 64 4.70 4.68 -2.46
C SER A 64 5.65 5.37 -1.49
N LEU A 65 5.85 4.78 -0.30
CA LEU A 65 6.79 5.31 0.69
C LEU A 65 8.23 5.15 0.23
N SER A 66 8.60 3.95 -0.26
CA SER A 66 9.95 3.70 -0.76
C SER A 66 10.28 4.59 -1.94
N GLY A 67 9.31 4.89 -2.81
CA GLY A 67 9.51 5.78 -3.96
C GLY A 67 10.05 7.17 -3.58
N ILE A 68 9.53 7.77 -2.50
CA ILE A 68 9.98 9.12 -2.09
C ILE A 68 11.34 9.12 -1.37
N PHE A 69 11.77 7.99 -0.82
CA PHE A 69 13.08 7.87 -0.16
C PHE A 69 14.17 7.36 -1.11
N SER A 70 13.84 6.48 -2.04
CA SER A 70 14.78 5.98 -3.05
C SER A 70 15.15 7.05 -4.07
N ALA A 71 14.24 7.97 -4.38
CA ALA A 71 14.47 9.12 -5.26
C ALA A 71 14.85 10.40 -4.48
N SER A 72 15.55 10.28 -3.35
CA SER A 72 15.81 11.42 -2.44
C SER A 72 16.56 12.60 -3.07
N ASP A 73 17.32 12.38 -4.15
CA ASP A 73 17.96 13.44 -4.94
C ASP A 73 16.98 14.24 -5.81
N ARG A 74 15.80 13.67 -6.05
CA ARG A 74 14.72 14.22 -6.89
C ARG A 74 13.51 14.69 -6.07
N VAL A 75 13.51 14.39 -4.78
CA VAL A 75 12.45 14.74 -3.83
C VAL A 75 12.96 15.81 -2.89
N THR A 76 12.25 16.94 -2.82
CA THR A 76 12.56 17.96 -1.82
C THR A 76 11.94 17.57 -0.50
N HIS A 77 12.72 17.52 0.58
CA HIS A 77 12.23 17.34 1.94
C HIS A 77 12.48 18.59 2.78
N LYS A 78 11.46 19.07 3.49
CA LYS A 78 11.57 20.24 4.38
C LYS A 78 10.98 19.91 5.75
N PRO A 79 11.66 20.26 6.85
CA PRO A 79 11.03 20.24 8.16
C PRO A 79 9.78 21.11 8.13
N LEU A 80 8.68 20.59 8.66
CA LEU A 80 7.39 21.28 8.67
C LEU A 80 6.94 21.59 10.08
N ASP A 81 6.90 20.59 10.96
CA ASP A 81 6.38 20.72 12.32
C ASP A 81 6.84 19.55 13.21
N THR A 82 6.33 19.51 14.44
CA THR A 82 6.34 18.34 15.33
C THR A 82 4.91 17.93 15.68
N ASP A 83 4.71 16.65 15.98
CA ASP A 83 3.38 16.11 16.29
C ASP A 83 3.51 14.92 17.26
N VAL A 84 2.39 14.36 17.72
CA VAL A 84 2.35 13.13 18.51
C VAL A 84 1.40 12.13 17.87
N LEU A 85 1.93 11.02 17.35
CA LEU A 85 1.14 9.93 16.80
C LEU A 85 1.23 8.68 17.68
N LEU A 86 0.08 8.15 18.10
CA LEU A 86 0.00 6.95 18.97
C LEU A 86 0.88 7.07 20.23
N GLY A 87 0.92 8.27 20.83
CA GLY A 87 1.73 8.58 22.00
C GLY A 87 3.23 8.74 21.73
N ARG A 88 3.66 8.73 20.46
CA ARG A 88 5.06 8.88 20.05
C ARG A 88 5.31 10.29 19.50
N PRO A 89 6.26 11.04 20.07
CA PRO A 89 6.69 12.32 19.50
C PRO A 89 7.30 12.13 18.10
N CYS A 90 6.83 12.92 17.15
CA CYS A 90 7.23 12.88 15.75
C CYS A 90 7.86 14.21 15.32
N VAL A 91 8.77 14.14 14.36
CA VAL A 91 9.07 15.28 13.47
C VAL A 91 8.31 15.06 12.17
N VAL A 92 7.66 16.12 11.68
CA VAL A 92 6.91 16.11 10.43
C VAL A 92 7.76 16.79 9.37
N PHE A 93 7.97 16.09 8.25
CA PHE A 93 8.58 16.66 7.06
C PHE A 93 7.55 16.74 5.95
N SER A 94 7.46 17.89 5.28
CA SER A 94 6.82 17.96 3.97
C SER A 94 7.76 17.40 2.90
N PHE A 95 7.20 16.80 1.87
CA PHE A 95 7.95 16.43 0.68
C PHE A 95 7.24 16.86 -0.61
N GLU A 96 8.01 17.01 -1.67
CA GLU A 96 7.52 17.27 -3.02
C GLU A 96 8.35 16.51 -4.05
N LEU A 97 7.68 15.70 -4.88
CA LEU A 97 8.21 15.01 -6.05
C LEU A 97 7.57 15.66 -7.29
N PRO A 98 8.31 16.50 -8.04
CA PRO A 98 7.80 17.11 -9.25
C PRO A 98 7.42 16.07 -10.33
N LEU A 99 6.41 16.39 -11.14
CA LEU A 99 5.97 15.53 -12.26
C LEU A 99 7.13 15.11 -13.18
N GLU A 100 8.01 16.05 -13.53
CA GLU A 100 9.12 15.80 -14.46
C GLU A 100 10.16 14.83 -13.88
N GLU A 101 10.31 14.78 -12.56
CA GLU A 101 11.17 13.79 -11.92
C GLU A 101 10.47 12.42 -11.84
N ASN A 102 9.18 12.39 -11.50
CA ASN A 102 8.41 11.14 -11.47
C ASN A 102 8.37 10.45 -12.84
N LYS A 103 8.33 11.21 -13.94
CA LYS A 103 8.38 10.66 -15.31
C LYS A 103 9.69 9.94 -15.64
N LYS A 104 10.79 10.21 -14.93
CA LYS A 104 12.08 9.55 -15.14
C LYS A 104 12.15 8.18 -14.48
N GLU A 105 11.24 7.88 -13.55
CA GLU A 105 11.17 6.59 -12.88
C GLU A 105 10.59 5.53 -13.82
N LYS A 106 11.28 4.38 -13.95
CA LYS A 106 10.84 3.25 -14.79
C LYS A 106 9.43 2.76 -14.42
N TYR A 107 9.05 2.92 -13.15
CA TYR A 107 7.74 2.60 -12.60
C TYR A 107 7.14 3.81 -11.87
N GLY A 108 7.29 5.00 -12.45
CA GLY A 108 6.74 6.25 -11.92
C GLY A 108 5.25 6.14 -11.63
N SER A 109 4.79 6.89 -10.63
CA SER A 109 3.40 6.85 -10.21
C SER A 109 2.50 7.53 -11.25
N ALA A 110 1.37 6.89 -11.54
CA ALA A 110 0.39 7.39 -12.50
C ALA A 110 -1.03 7.08 -12.01
N LEU A 111 -1.98 7.88 -12.46
CA LEU A 111 -3.40 7.60 -12.31
C LEU A 111 -3.90 6.86 -13.54
N GLY A 112 -4.68 5.81 -13.35
CA GLY A 112 -5.33 5.05 -14.42
C GLY A 112 -6.82 5.34 -14.47
N TYR A 113 -7.38 5.51 -15.67
CA TYR A 113 -8.83 5.66 -15.87
C TYR A 113 -9.31 4.87 -17.09
N GLY A 114 -10.53 4.33 -17.02
CA GLY A 114 -11.12 3.51 -18.07
C GLY A 114 -11.14 2.02 -17.75
N SER A 115 -11.70 1.25 -18.67
CA SER A 115 -11.82 -0.21 -18.54
C SER A 115 -10.47 -0.91 -18.68
N THR A 116 -10.39 -2.16 -18.26
CA THR A 116 -9.18 -3.00 -18.41
C THR A 116 -8.67 -3.06 -19.86
N ALA A 117 -9.57 -2.99 -20.85
CA ALA A 117 -9.21 -3.02 -22.27
C ALA A 117 -8.76 -1.67 -22.86
N SER A 118 -9.07 -0.55 -22.20
CA SER A 118 -8.84 0.82 -22.73
C SER A 118 -8.45 1.78 -21.62
N ARG A 119 -7.48 1.39 -20.79
CA ARG A 119 -7.04 2.19 -19.65
C ARG A 119 -6.07 3.28 -20.10
N GLU A 120 -6.45 4.52 -19.89
CA GLU A 120 -5.58 5.69 -20.04
C GLU A 120 -4.78 5.91 -18.76
N TYR A 121 -3.53 6.36 -18.90
CA TYR A 121 -2.66 6.66 -17.77
C TYR A 121 -2.17 8.10 -17.84
N ALA A 122 -2.19 8.79 -16.69
CA ALA A 122 -1.62 10.11 -16.52
C ALA A 122 -0.54 10.08 -15.43
N PRO A 123 0.75 10.38 -15.76
CA PRO A 123 1.77 10.55 -14.74
C PRO A 123 1.42 11.76 -13.88
N ILE A 124 1.80 11.71 -12.61
CA ILE A 124 1.51 12.74 -11.61
C ILE A 124 2.77 13.21 -10.89
N GLY A 125 2.76 14.44 -10.40
CA GLY A 125 3.65 14.81 -9.30
C GLY A 125 3.04 14.36 -7.97
N LYS A 126 3.78 14.50 -6.88
CA LYS A 126 3.30 14.24 -5.52
C LYS A 126 3.75 15.34 -4.58
N ARG A 127 2.89 15.71 -3.65
CA ARG A 127 3.32 16.43 -2.45
C ARG A 127 2.61 15.87 -1.24
N GLY A 128 3.26 15.96 -0.09
CA GLY A 128 2.73 15.30 1.09
C GLY A 128 3.57 15.49 2.32
N ARG A 129 3.31 14.63 3.31
CA ARG A 129 3.96 14.68 4.62
C ARG A 129 4.36 13.29 5.10
N VAL A 130 5.46 13.23 5.83
CA VAL A 130 5.92 12.06 6.58
C VAL A 130 6.08 12.42 8.05
N TRP A 131 5.58 11.56 8.93
CA TRP A 131 5.77 11.65 10.37
C TRP A 131 6.83 10.63 10.77
N ILE A 132 7.94 11.11 11.31
CA ILE A 132 9.08 10.27 11.70
C ILE A 132 9.18 10.26 13.21
N ASP A 133 9.15 9.07 13.80
CA ASP A 133 9.34 8.84 15.25
C ASP A 133 10.71 9.38 15.68
N ARG A 134 10.72 10.25 16.70
CA ARG A 134 11.96 10.84 17.23
C ARG A 134 12.86 9.83 17.92
N GLN A 135 12.35 8.70 18.37
CA GLN A 135 13.12 7.72 19.13
C GLN A 135 13.89 6.74 18.24
N ASN A 136 13.27 6.27 17.15
CA ASN A 136 13.83 5.19 16.32
C ASN A 136 13.89 5.53 14.83
N PHE A 137 13.55 6.77 14.46
CA PHE A 137 13.63 7.30 13.09
C PHE A 137 12.80 6.50 12.07
N ARG A 138 11.72 5.87 12.51
CA ARG A 138 10.80 5.15 11.63
C ARG A 138 9.61 6.03 11.25
N VAL A 139 9.10 5.84 10.03
CA VAL A 139 7.92 6.55 9.53
C VAL A 139 6.65 5.96 10.16
N LEU A 140 5.91 6.77 10.92
CA LEU A 140 4.65 6.38 11.55
C LEU A 140 3.42 6.71 10.70
N ARG A 141 3.51 7.72 9.84
CA ARG A 141 2.48 8.08 8.87
C ARG A 141 3.11 8.62 7.60
N PHE A 142 2.53 8.26 6.48
CA PHE A 142 2.82 8.80 5.16
C PHE A 142 1.53 9.22 4.51
N GLU A 143 1.48 10.43 3.99
CA GLU A 143 0.33 10.87 3.19
C GLU A 143 0.79 11.73 2.02
N PHE A 144 0.01 11.71 0.95
CA PHE A 144 0.26 12.55 -0.20
C PHE A 144 -1.00 12.79 -1.02
N GLU A 145 -0.95 13.85 -1.80
CA GLU A 145 -1.88 14.11 -2.88
C GLU A 145 -1.14 14.14 -4.22
N ALA A 146 -1.84 13.74 -5.27
CA ALA A 146 -1.34 13.84 -6.63
C ALA A 146 -1.37 15.31 -7.08
N THR A 147 -0.26 15.77 -7.66
CA THR A 147 -0.15 17.09 -8.29
C THR A 147 -0.06 16.94 -9.80
N ASP A 148 -0.24 18.07 -10.50
CA ASP A 148 -0.02 18.14 -11.96
C ASP A 148 -0.91 17.20 -12.78
N ILE A 149 -2.09 16.85 -12.25
CA ILE A 149 -3.08 16.03 -12.97
C ILE A 149 -3.57 16.82 -14.20
N PRO A 150 -3.49 16.26 -15.43
CA PRO A 150 -3.94 16.95 -16.62
C PRO A 150 -5.43 17.33 -16.52
N ARG A 151 -5.78 18.56 -16.91
CA ARG A 151 -7.18 19.06 -16.84
C ARG A 151 -8.17 18.21 -17.64
N SER A 152 -7.71 17.62 -18.74
CA SER A 152 -8.50 16.71 -19.58
C SER A 152 -8.71 15.34 -18.95
N PHE A 153 -7.86 14.92 -18.00
CA PHE A 153 -7.92 13.59 -17.42
C PHE A 153 -9.15 13.44 -16.50
N PRO A 154 -9.90 12.33 -16.52
CA PRO A 154 -11.17 12.22 -15.79
C PRO A 154 -11.03 12.28 -14.25
N ILE A 155 -9.95 11.71 -13.70
CA ILE A 155 -9.62 11.84 -12.28
C ILE A 155 -9.13 13.27 -12.02
N LYS A 156 -9.72 13.96 -11.03
CA LYS A 156 -9.44 15.36 -10.70
C LYS A 156 -8.68 15.55 -9.40
N ALA A 157 -8.75 14.58 -8.49
CA ALA A 157 -7.97 14.58 -7.27
C ALA A 157 -7.70 13.14 -6.84
N PHE A 158 -6.53 12.93 -6.24
CA PHE A 158 -6.13 11.69 -5.60
C PHE A 158 -5.41 12.02 -4.30
N GLU A 159 -5.82 11.38 -3.22
CA GLU A 159 -5.20 11.50 -1.89
C GLU A 159 -4.98 10.10 -1.34
N SER A 160 -3.86 9.88 -0.66
CA SER A 160 -3.56 8.65 0.05
C SER A 160 -2.94 8.97 1.40
N LYS A 161 -3.36 8.25 2.44
CA LYS A 161 -2.79 8.30 3.79
C LYS A 161 -2.63 6.89 4.32
N THR A 162 -1.41 6.50 4.64
CA THR A 162 -1.07 5.23 5.26
C THR A 162 -0.47 5.46 6.64
N ASP A 163 -1.05 4.79 7.65
CA ASP A 163 -0.53 4.72 9.01
C ASP A 163 0.25 3.42 9.20
N TYR A 164 1.36 3.50 9.94
CA TYR A 164 2.21 2.38 10.26
C TYR A 164 2.14 2.08 11.76
N ASN A 165 2.15 0.80 12.11
CA ASN A 165 2.14 0.36 13.49
C ASN A 165 3.03 -0.87 13.70
N TRP A 166 3.44 -1.07 14.95
CA TRP A 166 4.24 -2.21 15.34
C TRP A 166 3.43 -3.49 15.26
N THR A 167 3.91 -4.43 14.45
CA THR A 167 3.36 -5.75 14.29
C THR A 167 4.42 -6.78 14.66
N GLU A 168 4.04 -7.77 15.45
CA GLU A 168 4.93 -8.87 15.80
C GLU A 168 4.79 -10.00 14.79
N ILE A 169 5.90 -10.44 14.22
CA ILE A 169 6.01 -11.61 13.35
C ILE A 169 7.11 -12.49 13.95
N ASN A 170 6.77 -13.73 14.33
CA ASN A 170 7.71 -14.68 14.91
C ASN A 170 8.54 -14.07 16.07
N LYS A 171 7.88 -13.40 17.03
CA LYS A 171 8.49 -12.71 18.20
C LYS A 171 9.40 -11.51 17.87
N VAL A 172 9.47 -11.09 16.61
CA VAL A 172 10.21 -9.89 16.18
C VAL A 172 9.23 -8.80 15.79
N LYS A 173 9.46 -7.58 16.28
CA LYS A 173 8.62 -6.42 15.98
C LYS A 173 9.09 -5.71 14.72
N TYR A 174 8.17 -5.52 13.80
CA TYR A 174 8.34 -4.77 12.56
C TYR A 174 7.36 -3.62 12.54
N LEU A 175 7.78 -2.47 12.02
CA LEU A 175 6.87 -1.36 11.76
C LEU A 175 6.31 -1.54 10.33
N LEU A 176 5.03 -1.84 10.24
CA LEU A 176 4.36 -2.20 8.98
C LEU A 176 3.08 -1.38 8.82
N PRO A 177 2.58 -1.22 7.59
CA PRO A 177 1.27 -0.59 7.36
C PRO A 177 0.19 -1.21 8.25
N ALA A 178 -0.67 -0.40 8.83
CA ALA A 178 -1.80 -0.87 9.64
C ALA A 178 -3.12 -0.56 8.92
N ASN A 179 -3.22 0.66 8.40
CA ASN A 179 -4.39 1.13 7.66
C ASN A 179 -3.97 2.11 6.56
N SER A 180 -4.74 2.13 5.48
CA SER A 180 -4.65 3.17 4.46
C SER A 180 -6.03 3.70 4.10
N ASP A 181 -6.08 5.00 3.81
CA ASP A 181 -7.25 5.72 3.30
C ASP A 181 -6.85 6.33 1.96
N VAL A 182 -7.50 5.89 0.89
CA VAL A 182 -7.25 6.41 -0.45
C VAL A 182 -8.55 7.00 -0.99
N ARG A 183 -8.47 8.18 -1.57
CA ARG A 183 -9.62 8.92 -2.10
C ARG A 183 -9.36 9.37 -3.51
N PHE A 184 -10.39 9.25 -4.34
CA PHE A 184 -10.40 9.76 -5.70
C PHE A 184 -11.57 10.71 -5.85
N THR A 185 -11.36 11.79 -6.60
CA THR A 185 -12.46 12.59 -7.15
C THR A 185 -12.44 12.41 -8.66
N VAL A 186 -13.55 11.94 -9.22
CA VAL A 186 -13.72 11.72 -10.65
C VAL A 186 -14.80 12.67 -11.17
N SER A 187 -14.54 13.27 -12.33
CA SER A 187 -15.54 14.06 -13.05
C SER A 187 -15.91 13.36 -14.35
N GLU A 188 -17.12 12.82 -14.42
CA GLU A 188 -17.63 12.10 -15.60
C GLU A 188 -19.05 12.59 -15.94
N ASN A 189 -19.32 12.84 -17.22
CA ASN A 189 -20.64 13.24 -17.73
C ASN A 189 -21.25 14.44 -16.97
N GLY A 190 -20.42 15.41 -16.57
CA GLY A 190 -20.85 16.60 -15.81
C GLY A 190 -21.15 16.34 -14.33
N ARG A 191 -20.90 15.13 -13.82
CA ARG A 191 -21.10 14.77 -12.41
C ARG A 191 -19.75 14.55 -11.74
N VAL A 192 -19.66 15.00 -10.48
CA VAL A 192 -18.49 14.77 -9.63
C VAL A 192 -18.81 13.65 -8.64
N LEU A 193 -18.03 12.58 -8.73
CA LEU A 193 -18.11 11.40 -7.86
C LEU A 193 -16.85 11.32 -7.01
N GLN A 194 -17.00 10.88 -5.77
CA GLN A 194 -15.88 10.54 -4.91
C GLN A 194 -15.90 9.06 -4.58
N THR A 195 -14.76 8.41 -4.72
CA THR A 195 -14.56 7.03 -4.30
C THR A 195 -13.53 6.99 -3.18
N ARG A 196 -13.68 6.01 -2.29
CA ARG A 196 -12.79 5.83 -1.13
C ARG A 196 -12.47 4.37 -0.90
N ASN A 197 -11.18 4.07 -0.77
CA ASN A 197 -10.67 2.77 -0.42
C ASN A 197 -10.14 2.84 1.02
N GLU A 198 -10.82 2.16 1.94
CA GLU A 198 -10.32 1.91 3.29
C GLU A 198 -9.65 0.55 3.33
N ILE A 199 -8.33 0.54 3.50
CA ILE A 199 -7.50 -0.66 3.49
C ILE A 199 -7.07 -0.96 4.94
N ARG A 200 -7.22 -2.23 5.35
CA ARG A 200 -6.73 -2.71 6.66
C ARG A 200 -5.75 -3.84 6.42
N PHE A 201 -4.51 -3.65 6.86
CA PHE A 201 -3.46 -4.66 6.71
C PHE A 201 -3.42 -5.57 7.93
N ARG A 202 -3.43 -6.88 7.70
CA ARG A 202 -3.51 -7.91 8.74
C ARG A 202 -2.82 -9.19 8.26
N ASN A 203 -2.63 -10.14 9.19
CA ASN A 203 -2.11 -11.47 8.91
C ASN A 203 -0.72 -11.46 8.25
N TYR A 204 0.15 -10.60 8.78
CA TYR A 204 1.53 -10.49 8.36
C TYR A 204 2.30 -11.77 8.61
N ASN A 205 3.02 -12.22 7.58
CA ASN A 205 3.94 -13.34 7.66
C ASN A 205 5.24 -12.94 6.96
N LYS A 206 6.37 -13.44 7.46
CA LYS A 206 7.68 -13.28 6.84
C LYS A 206 8.14 -14.64 6.36
N PHE A 207 8.53 -14.73 5.10
CA PHE A 207 9.07 -15.94 4.48
C PHE A 207 10.53 -15.68 4.15
N ASP A 208 11.44 -16.40 4.80
CA ASP A 208 12.87 -16.35 4.53
C ASP A 208 13.25 -17.59 3.70
N VAL A 209 13.93 -17.39 2.56
CA VAL A 209 14.45 -18.48 1.72
C VAL A 209 15.93 -18.62 2.02
N ASN A 210 16.33 -19.73 2.64
CA ASN A 210 17.74 -20.09 2.80
C ASN A 210 18.15 -20.97 1.62
N ILE A 211 19.04 -20.46 0.76
CA ILE A 211 19.67 -21.26 -0.29
C ILE A 211 21.01 -21.75 0.26
N LYS A 212 21.13 -23.07 0.48
CA LYS A 212 22.44 -23.71 0.63
C LYS A 212 22.86 -24.22 -0.75
N VAL A 213 23.98 -23.73 -1.25
CA VAL A 213 24.67 -24.35 -2.38
C VAL A 213 25.53 -25.46 -1.78
N LEU A 214 25.23 -26.70 -2.12
CA LEU A 214 26.02 -27.86 -1.74
C LEU A 214 26.97 -28.17 -2.89
N ASP A 215 28.24 -28.45 -2.58
CA ASP A 215 29.17 -29.03 -3.55
C ASP A 215 28.74 -30.47 -3.86
N ASP A 216 29.04 -30.98 -5.06
CA ASP A 216 28.55 -32.28 -5.59
C ASP A 216 28.82 -33.49 -4.67
N ASP A 217 29.75 -33.37 -3.72
CA ASP A 217 30.15 -34.42 -2.79
C ASP A 217 29.54 -34.29 -1.36
N GLU A 218 28.75 -33.24 -1.07
CA GLU A 218 28.08 -33.10 0.23
C GLU A 218 26.67 -33.71 0.24
N PRO A 219 26.34 -34.61 1.20
CA PRO A 219 25.00 -35.16 1.31
C PRO A 219 24.00 -34.05 1.61
N VAL A 220 22.91 -34.00 0.86
CA VAL A 220 21.79 -33.09 1.12
C VAL A 220 21.16 -33.49 2.46
N GLU A 221 21.50 -32.79 3.54
CA GLU A 221 20.74 -32.89 4.77
C GLU A 221 19.34 -32.32 4.52
N GLU A 222 18.31 -33.18 4.57
CA GLU A 222 16.93 -32.74 4.53
C GLU A 222 16.69 -31.70 5.63
N VAL A 223 16.34 -30.48 5.20
CA VAL A 223 15.84 -29.46 6.12
C VAL A 223 14.50 -29.97 6.65
N LYS A 224 14.51 -30.54 7.85
CA LYS A 224 13.27 -30.90 8.55
C LYS A 224 12.49 -29.61 8.79
N GLU A 225 11.35 -29.47 8.13
CA GLU A 225 10.35 -28.48 8.51
C GLU A 225 9.95 -28.74 9.96
N GLU A 226 10.38 -27.87 10.88
CA GLU A 226 9.76 -27.81 12.19
C GLU A 226 8.33 -27.31 12.01
N LYS A 227 7.39 -28.26 11.92
CA LYS A 227 5.97 -27.96 12.04
C LYS A 227 5.77 -27.19 13.35
N PRO A 228 5.11 -26.02 13.34
CA PRO A 228 4.81 -25.32 14.59
C PRO A 228 4.02 -26.26 15.49
N ALA A 229 4.50 -26.43 16.72
CA ALA A 229 3.87 -27.31 17.70
C ALA A 229 2.39 -26.90 17.88
N PRO A 230 1.45 -27.85 17.92
CA PRO A 230 0.04 -27.53 18.16
C PRO A 230 -0.08 -26.84 19.53
N GLN A 231 -0.64 -25.63 19.52
CA GLN A 231 -0.97 -24.90 20.75
C GLN A 231 -1.96 -25.75 21.55
N LYS A 232 -1.55 -26.19 22.75
CA LYS A 232 -2.46 -26.80 23.71
C LYS A 232 -3.49 -25.74 24.14
N PRO A 233 -4.79 -26.06 24.18
CA PRO A 233 -5.77 -25.15 24.76
C PRO A 233 -5.44 -24.92 26.23
N GLU A 234 -5.29 -23.65 26.62
CA GLU A 234 -5.18 -23.25 28.02
C GLU A 234 -6.47 -23.67 28.74
N GLY A 235 -6.33 -24.69 29.59
CA GLY A 235 -7.39 -25.12 30.48
C GLY A 235 -7.71 -23.99 31.46
N GLN A 236 -8.98 -23.59 31.47
CA GLN A 236 -9.59 -22.93 32.61
C GLN A 236 -9.32 -23.77 33.86
N LYS A 237 -8.79 -23.12 34.90
CA LYS A 237 -8.71 -23.69 36.24
C LYS A 237 -9.51 -22.80 37.20
N PRO A 238 -10.01 -23.44 38.28
CA PRO A 238 -11.39 -23.33 38.77
C PRO A 238 -11.70 -22.07 39.58
#